data_AF-A0A7J6RLY3-F1
#
_entry.id   AF-A0A7J6RLY3-F1
#
_cell.length_a   1.000
_cell.length_b   1.000
_cell.length_c   1.000
_cell.angle_alpha   90.00
_cell.angle_beta   90.00
_cell.angle_gamma   90.00
#
_symmetry.space_group_name_H-M   'P 1'
#
loop_
_entity.id
_entity.type
_entity.pdbx_description
1 polymer ?
#
loop_
_entity_poly.entity_id
_entity_poly.type
_entity_poly.pdbx_seq_one_letter_code
_entity_poly.pdbx_strand_id
1 'polypeptide(L)'
;MQGNDAFEVLKLPSISKMSEELGYIEYVKVKQNSLKQGVGTWMLSNLLMHLKKKWPKVDSVYLMVPHENQIAQQMYEKIGFKRLN
;
A
#
# COMPACT_ATOMS: atom_id res chain seq x y z
N MET A 1 36.00 -1.03 0.68
CA MET A 1 35.11 -2.07 0.12
C MET A 1 33.97 -2.28 1.11
N GLN A 2 32.73 -2.11 0.63
CA GLN A 2 31.44 -2.71 1.05
C GLN A 2 31.25 -2.96 2.56
N GLY A 3 30.31 -2.34 3.27
CA GLY A 3 28.90 -2.14 2.93
C GLY A 3 28.10 -3.20 3.68
N ASN A 4 27.46 -2.84 4.79
CA ASN A 4 26.50 -3.67 5.52
C ASN A 4 25.42 -2.74 6.09
N ASP A 5 24.65 -2.14 5.19
CA ASP A 5 23.35 -1.60 5.56
C ASP A 5 22.50 -2.80 5.99
N ALA A 6 22.24 -2.88 7.30
CA ALA A 6 21.35 -3.87 7.87
C ALA A 6 19.92 -3.54 7.42
N PHE A 7 19.51 -4.09 6.29
CA PHE A 7 18.12 -4.13 5.91
C PHE A 7 17.40 -5.09 6.87
N GLU A 8 16.72 -4.53 7.87
CA GLU A 8 15.67 -5.27 8.58
C GLU A 8 14.56 -5.56 7.58
N VAL A 9 14.57 -6.77 7.02
CA VAL A 9 13.42 -7.31 6.31
C VAL A 9 12.32 -7.46 7.37
N LEU A 10 11.38 -6.52 7.39
CA LEU A 10 10.14 -6.63 8.16
C LEU A 10 9.54 -7.99 7.83
N LYS A 11 9.58 -8.93 8.79
CA LYS A 11 8.97 -10.24 8.64
C LYS A 11 7.47 -10.01 8.47
N LEU A 12 7.02 -10.08 7.22
CA LEU A 12 5.60 -10.12 6.91
C LEU A 12 4.96 -11.26 7.73
N PRO A 13 3.76 -11.03 8.31
CA PRO A 13 3.10 -12.05 9.12
C PRO A 13 2.98 -13.34 8.32
N SER A 14 3.21 -14.47 9.00
CA SER A 14 3.20 -15.79 8.39
C SER A 14 1.77 -16.14 7.95
N ILE A 15 1.43 -15.84 6.69
CA ILE A 15 0.11 -16.13 6.12
C ILE A 15 0.00 -17.64 5.91
N SER A 16 -0.79 -18.28 6.77
CA SER A 16 -1.07 -19.71 6.71
C SER A 16 -2.02 -20.03 5.56
N LYS A 17 -1.50 -20.71 4.53
CA LYS A 17 -2.20 -21.62 3.61
C LYS A 17 -3.59 -21.18 3.08
N MET A 18 -3.61 -20.18 2.21
CA MET A 18 -4.34 -20.18 0.94
C MET A 18 -3.42 -19.52 -0.09
N SER A 19 -3.55 -19.81 -1.38
CA SER A 19 -2.68 -19.27 -2.44
C SER A 19 -2.94 -17.77 -2.66
N GLU A 20 -2.70 -16.94 -1.66
CA GLU A 20 -2.97 -15.51 -1.71
C GLU A 20 -1.85 -14.84 -2.50
N GLU A 21 -2.09 -14.51 -3.77
CA GLU A 21 -1.19 -13.62 -4.48
C GLU A 21 -1.29 -12.24 -3.82
N LEU A 22 -0.16 -11.71 -3.37
CA LEU A 22 -0.11 -10.43 -2.68
C LEU A 22 0.28 -9.31 -3.65
N GLY A 23 -0.54 -8.27 -3.70
CA GLY A 23 -0.21 -7.03 -4.38
C GLY A 23 0.53 -6.06 -3.45
N TYR A 24 1.54 -5.38 -3.96
CA TYR A 24 2.27 -4.35 -3.22
C TYR A 24 2.22 -3.01 -3.94
N ILE A 25 1.87 -1.95 -3.22
CA ILE A 25 1.98 -0.57 -3.67
C ILE A 25 3.14 0.06 -2.89
N GLU A 26 4.23 0.36 -3.60
CA GLU A 26 5.45 0.90 -3.00
C GLU A 26 5.24 2.31 -2.45
N TYR A 27 4.67 3.22 -3.26
CA TYR A 27 4.34 4.58 -2.83
C TYR A 27 3.23 5.19 -3.68
N VAL A 28 2.59 6.23 -3.13
CA VAL A 28 1.65 7.10 -3.86
C VAL A 28 2.12 8.54 -3.70
N LYS A 29 2.44 9.20 -4.81
CA LYS A 29 2.90 10.59 -4.82
C LYS A 29 1.88 11.47 -5.54
N VAL A 30 1.33 12.44 -4.80
CA VAL A 30 0.42 13.46 -5.34
C VAL A 30 1.18 14.78 -5.41
N LYS A 31 1.03 15.51 -6.54
CA LYS A 31 1.63 16.84 -6.67
C LYS A 31 1.08 17.78 -5.60
N GLN A 32 1.92 18.67 -5.08
CA GLN A 32 1.55 19.56 -3.98
C GLN A 32 0.31 20.42 -4.29
N ASN A 33 0.22 20.93 -5.53
CA ASN A 33 -0.92 21.71 -6.02
C ASN A 33 -2.20 20.90 -6.25
N SER A 34 -2.15 19.58 -6.10
CA SER A 34 -3.29 18.66 -6.25
C SER A 34 -3.68 18.00 -4.92
N LEU A 35 -3.02 18.38 -3.82
CA LEU A 35 -3.39 17.90 -2.48
C LEU A 35 -4.78 18.38 -2.09
N LYS A 36 -5.47 17.60 -1.25
CA LYS A 36 -6.83 17.86 -0.74
C LYS A 36 -7.94 17.93 -1.80
N GLN A 37 -7.64 17.65 -3.07
CA GLN A 37 -8.61 17.58 -4.16
C GLN A 37 -9.14 16.15 -4.42
N GLY A 38 -8.87 15.21 -3.51
CA GLY A 38 -9.30 13.81 -3.67
C GLY A 38 -8.50 13.00 -4.69
N VAL A 39 -7.46 13.57 -5.31
CA VAL A 39 -6.66 12.90 -6.35
C VAL A 39 -6.04 11.59 -5.88
N GLY A 40 -5.46 11.56 -4.67
CA GLY A 40 -4.88 10.34 -4.10
C GLY A 40 -5.91 9.23 -3.93
N THR A 41 -7.10 9.55 -3.42
CA THR A 41 -8.22 8.62 -3.29
C THR A 41 -8.68 8.11 -4.64
N TRP A 42 -8.88 9.00 -5.61
CA TRP A 42 -9.30 8.62 -6.96
C TRP A 42 -8.28 7.71 -7.64
N MET A 43 -6.98 8.00 -7.55
CA MET A 43 -5.93 7.15 -8.10
C MET A 43 -5.94 5.76 -7.48
N LEU A 44 -6.01 5.67 -6.15
CA LEU A 44 -5.98 4.39 -5.44
C LEU A 44 -7.21 3.54 -5.75
N SER A 45 -8.40 4.13 -5.75
CA SER A 45 -9.64 3.41 -6.09
C SER A 45 -9.60 2.84 -7.51
N ASN A 46 -9.09 3.60 -8.48
CA ASN A 46 -8.95 3.12 -9.86
C ASN A 46 -7.90 2.00 -9.97
N LEU A 47 -6.79 2.13 -9.25
CA LEU A 47 -5.75 1.10 -9.20
C LEU A 47 -6.33 -0.21 -8.63
N LEU A 48 -6.99 -0.16 -7.47
CA LEU A 48 -7.60 -1.35 -6.85
C LEU A 48 -8.65 -1.99 -7.75
N MET A 49 -9.48 -1.18 -8.42
CA MET A 49 -10.45 -1.69 -9.41
C MET A 49 -9.74 -2.36 -10.60
N HIS A 50 -8.62 -1.81 -11.06
CA HIS A 50 -7.83 -2.40 -12.13
C HIS A 50 -7.18 -3.72 -11.70
N LEU A 51 -6.60 -3.77 -10.49
CA LEU A 51 -6.01 -4.97 -9.91
C LEU A 51 -7.04 -6.11 -9.86
N LYS A 52 -8.23 -5.84 -9.34
CA LYS A 52 -9.33 -6.82 -9.27
C LYS A 52 -9.72 -7.39 -10.64
N LYS A 53 -9.63 -6.57 -11.70
CA LYS A 53 -9.98 -7.00 -13.07
C LYS A 53 -8.84 -7.78 -13.75
N LYS A 54 -7.59 -7.38 -13.54
CA LYS A 54 -6.42 -7.95 -14.24
C LYS A 54 -5.80 -9.13 -13.51
N TRP A 55 -5.81 -9.10 -12.18
CA TRP A 55 -5.24 -10.10 -11.31
C TRP A 55 -6.30 -10.53 -10.28
N PRO A 56 -7.33 -11.29 -10.71
CA PRO A 56 -8.41 -11.70 -9.83
C PRO A 56 -7.97 -12.66 -8.72
N LYS A 57 -6.74 -13.19 -8.78
CA LYS A 57 -6.10 -14.01 -7.75
C LYS A 57 -5.43 -13.20 -6.65
N VAL A 58 -5.31 -11.88 -6.82
CA VAL A 58 -4.76 -11.01 -5.79
C VAL A 58 -5.82 -10.82 -4.71
N ASP A 59 -5.62 -11.50 -3.60
CA ASP A 59 -6.57 -11.53 -2.48
C ASP A 59 -6.35 -10.34 -1.54
N SER A 60 -5.13 -9.81 -1.46
CA SER A 60 -4.76 -8.72 -0.58
C SER A 60 -3.77 -7.75 -1.23
N VAL A 61 -3.89 -6.46 -0.89
CA VAL A 61 -2.97 -5.41 -1.33
C VAL A 61 -2.38 -4.70 -0.12
N TYR A 62 -1.05 -4.66 -0.07
CA TYR A 62 -0.28 -3.98 0.97
C TYR A 62 0.25 -2.66 0.44
N LEU A 63 0.27 -1.64 1.29
CA LEU A 63 0.81 -0.33 0.97
C LEU A 63 1.65 0.16 2.15
N MET A 64 2.87 0.61 1.87
CA MET A 64 3.75 1.18 2.89
C MET A 64 3.53 2.70 2.99
N VAL A 65 3.48 3.21 4.21
CA VAL A 65 3.32 4.63 4.49
C VAL A 65 4.25 5.04 5.63
N PRO A 66 4.99 6.16 5.52
CA PRO A 66 5.77 6.67 6.65
C PRO A 66 4.88 6.93 7.87
N HIS A 67 5.40 6.60 9.05
CA HIS A 67 4.64 6.70 10.31
C HIS A 67 4.24 8.15 10.64
N GLU A 68 5.04 9.12 10.22
CA GLU A 68 4.80 10.55 10.36
C GLU A 68 3.72 11.08 9.41
N ASN A 69 3.36 10.35 8.35
CA ASN A 69 2.39 10.79 7.36
C ASN A 69 0.95 10.45 7.76
N GLN A 70 0.46 11.13 8.80
CA GLN A 70 -0.89 10.93 9.35
C GLN A 70 -1.99 11.17 8.31
N ILE A 71 -1.78 12.13 7.40
CA ILE A 71 -2.75 12.45 6.34
C ILE A 71 -2.94 11.25 5.39
N ALA A 72 -1.84 10.64 4.97
CA ALA A 72 -1.90 9.46 4.11
C ALA A 72 -2.52 8.27 4.85
N GLN A 73 -2.14 8.03 6.10
CA GLN A 73 -2.74 6.96 6.92
C GLN A 73 -4.27 7.10 7.02
N GLN A 74 -4.77 8.28 7.37
CA GLN A 74 -6.22 8.55 7.43
C GLN A 74 -6.90 8.39 6.07
N MET A 75 -6.23 8.78 4.99
CA MET A 75 -6.75 8.58 3.63
C MET A 75 -6.87 7.09 3.29
N TYR A 76 -5.86 6.27 3.62
CA TYR A 76 -5.88 4.84 3.33
C TYR A 76 -6.93 4.09 4.16
N GLU A 77 -7.10 4.45 5.43
CA GLU A 77 -8.17 3.91 6.28
C GLU A 77 -9.56 4.17 5.69
N LYS A 78 -9.80 5.38 5.16
CA LYS A 78 -11.07 5.73 4.49
C LYS A 78 -11.33 4.91 3.22
N ILE A 79 -10.28 4.38 2.58
CA ILE A 79 -10.36 3.55 1.38
C ILE A 79 -10.52 2.06 1.73
N GLY A 80 -10.33 1.70 3.01
CA GLY A 80 -10.51 0.34 3.51
C GLY A 80 -9.21 -0.41 3.83
N PHE A 81 -8.05 0.26 3.76
CA PHE A 81 -6.82 -0.31 4.29
C PHE A 81 -6.89 -0.40 5.81
N LYS A 82 -6.31 -1.48 6.36
CA LYS A 82 -6.16 -1.68 7.79
C LYS A 82 -4.69 -1.58 8.16
N ARG A 83 -4.40 -0.98 9.32
CA ARG A 83 -3.05 -0.99 9.88
C ARG A 83 -2.68 -2.40 10.28
N LEU A 84 -1.44 -2.78 9.97
CA LEU A 84 -0.82 -4.00 10.46
C LEU A 84 0.03 -3.59 11.66
N ASN A 85 -0.21 -4.24 12.79
CA ASN A 85 0.54 -4.05 14.03
C ASN A 85 1.76 -4.97 14.05
#